data_AF-A0A6H2F476-F1
#
_entry.id   AF-A0A6H2F476-F1
#
_cell.length_a   1.000
_cell.length_b   1.000
_cell.length_c   1.000
_cell.angle_alpha   90.00
_cell.angle_beta   90.00
_cell.angle_gamma   90.00
#
_symmetry.space_group_name_H-M   'P 1'
#
loop_
_entity.id
_entity.type
_entity.pdbx_description
1 polymer ?
#
loop_
_entity_poly.entity_id
_entity_poly.type
_entity_poly.pdbx_seq_one_letter_code
_entity_poly.pdbx_strand_id
1 'polypeptide(L)'
;MNKLTHSINFLKNWIIYNKMFIFYQSLHLCTSGCILLSGLLIIRLFTKILYNIFIVKKIDPIAIGFISNILKYLITIFVIVSTLSNMGVQTSSIIAAFGTIGLVIGLAWQSALSNLASGLLIITFRTFKIGDYINVCNNIIGQVTKVEIFSTRVKTFDGIIIAIPNGKILADNITNLSQCHEYRNKITLGLSRILISEDLNIIKKILLDTIYLDQRIIKNSKITIILDEITNISINITIFFWINDFIYKKEICSDLTNIIKQNLELYKNSCVLWINNN
;
A
#
# COMPACT_ATOMS: atom_id res chain seq x y z
N MET A 1 7.72 71.12 -47.98
CA MET A 1 8.95 70.69 -47.27
C MET A 1 8.91 70.89 -45.75
N ASN A 2 8.27 71.92 -45.18
CA ASN A 2 8.33 72.22 -43.72
C ASN A 2 7.65 71.22 -42.76
N LYS A 3 6.62 70.47 -43.18
CA LYS A 3 5.95 69.48 -42.30
C LYS A 3 6.82 68.26 -42.00
N LEU A 4 7.61 67.83 -42.98
CA LEU A 4 8.52 66.68 -42.84
C LEU A 4 9.72 67.03 -41.95
N THR A 5 10.30 68.22 -42.09
CA THR A 5 11.40 68.66 -41.24
C THR A 5 10.96 68.87 -39.78
N HIS A 6 9.73 69.36 -39.56
CA HIS A 6 9.16 69.48 -38.24
C HIS A 6 8.85 68.11 -37.59
N SER A 7 8.32 67.14 -38.35
CA SER A 7 8.08 65.79 -37.82
C SER A 7 9.37 65.05 -37.49
N ILE A 8 10.42 65.22 -38.30
CA ILE A 8 11.75 64.65 -38.06
C ILE A 8 12.40 65.27 -36.81
N ASN A 9 12.32 66.58 -36.63
CA ASN A 9 12.86 67.26 -35.45
C ASN A 9 12.08 66.92 -34.16
N PHE A 10 10.76 66.77 -34.26
CA PHE A 10 9.93 66.29 -33.16
C PHE A 10 10.31 64.87 -32.74
N LEU A 11 10.44 63.95 -33.71
CA LEU A 11 10.92 62.58 -33.47
C LEU A 11 12.31 62.56 -32.82
N LYS A 12 13.24 63.38 -33.34
CA LYS A 12 14.61 63.46 -32.82
C LYS A 12 14.63 63.94 -31.36
N ASN A 13 13.89 64.99 -31.03
CA ASN A 13 13.81 65.51 -29.67
C ASN A 13 13.08 64.54 -28.72
N TRP A 14 12.03 63.88 -29.20
CA TRP A 14 11.31 62.86 -28.43
C TRP A 14 12.19 61.64 -28.11
N ILE A 15 12.98 61.16 -29.08
CA ILE A 15 13.94 60.07 -28.88
C ILE A 15 15.05 60.46 -27.90
N ILE A 16 15.56 61.69 -27.98
CA ILE A 16 16.61 62.19 -27.07
C ILE A 16 16.08 62.31 -25.65
N TYR A 17 14.85 62.81 -25.48
CA TYR A 17 14.20 62.95 -24.18
C TYR A 17 13.88 61.59 -23.53
N ASN A 18 13.44 60.62 -24.33
CA ASN A 18 13.09 59.28 -23.87
C ASN A 18 14.23 58.26 -24.00
N LYS A 19 15.47 58.70 -24.23
CA LYS A 19 16.63 57.82 -24.50
C LYS A 19 16.86 56.80 -23.38
N MET A 20 16.70 57.22 -22.13
CA MET A 20 16.81 56.34 -20.97
C MET A 20 15.74 55.24 -20.99
N PHE A 21 14.48 55.61 -21.21
CA PHE A 21 13.36 54.66 -21.31
C PHE A 21 13.55 53.64 -22.46
N ILE A 22 13.94 54.10 -23.64
CA ILE A 22 14.20 53.24 -24.81
C ILE A 22 15.36 52.28 -24.52
N PHE A 23 16.42 52.76 -23.85
CA PHE A 23 17.55 51.92 -23.46
C PHE A 23 17.14 50.81 -22.48
N TYR A 24 16.39 51.14 -21.42
CA TYR A 24 15.88 50.14 -20.47
C TYR A 24 14.99 49.09 -21.17
N GLN A 25 14.06 49.51 -22.02
CA GLN A 25 13.17 48.58 -22.72
C GLN A 25 13.94 47.66 -23.68
N SER A 26 14.96 48.19 -24.37
CA SER A 26 15.85 47.39 -25.23
C SER A 26 16.64 46.34 -24.46
N LEU A 27 17.08 46.66 -23.24
CA LEU A 27 17.78 45.73 -22.35
C LEU A 27 16.86 44.59 -21.88
N HIS A 28 15.61 44.89 -21.54
CA HIS A 28 14.59 43.87 -21.20
C HIS A 28 14.28 42.94 -22.39
N LEU A 29 14.20 43.48 -23.60
CA LEU A 29 14.00 42.69 -24.82
C LEU A 29 15.19 41.76 -25.09
N CYS A 30 16.43 42.25 -24.94
CA CYS A 30 17.63 41.44 -25.09
C CYS A 30 17.71 40.33 -24.04
N THR A 31 17.48 40.65 -22.77
CA THR A 31 17.51 39.66 -21.68
C THR A 31 16.40 38.62 -21.84
N SER A 32 15.18 39.00 -22.25
CA SER A 32 14.11 38.06 -22.57
C SER A 32 14.47 37.15 -23.74
N GLY A 33 15.11 37.68 -24.78
CA GLY A 33 15.65 36.89 -25.89
C GLY A 33 16.69 35.87 -25.41
N CYS A 34 17.61 36.26 -24.55
CA CYS A 34 18.58 35.36 -23.94
C CYS A 34 17.91 34.26 -23.11
N ILE A 35 16.94 34.61 -22.26
CA ILE A 35 16.18 33.64 -21.44
C ILE A 35 15.45 32.63 -22.32
N LEU A 36 14.81 33.10 -23.41
CA LEU A 36 14.10 32.24 -24.36
C LEU A 36 15.07 31.26 -25.04
N LEU A 37 16.19 31.77 -25.55
CA LEU A 37 17.22 30.96 -26.21
C LEU A 37 17.82 29.94 -25.24
N SER A 38 18.19 30.34 -24.03
CA SER A 38 18.68 29.43 -23.00
C SER A 38 17.61 28.39 -22.62
N GLY A 39 16.35 28.81 -22.51
CA GLY A 39 15.23 27.93 -22.19
C GLY A 39 15.00 26.86 -23.26
N LEU A 40 15.01 27.24 -24.54
CA LEU A 40 14.89 26.28 -25.65
C LEU A 40 16.07 25.31 -25.71
N LEU A 41 17.29 25.78 -25.42
CA LEU A 41 18.47 24.92 -25.30
C LEU A 41 18.34 23.93 -24.14
N ILE A 42 17.92 24.41 -22.97
CA ILE A 42 17.67 23.57 -21.79
C ILE A 42 16.63 22.50 -22.10
N ILE A 43 15.52 22.87 -22.75
CA ILE A 43 14.47 21.90 -23.13
C ILE A 43 15.05 20.80 -24.01
N ARG A 44 15.80 21.17 -25.07
CA ARG A 44 16.39 20.19 -26.00
C ARG A 44 17.41 19.28 -25.33
N LEU A 45 18.27 19.84 -24.47
CA LEU A 45 19.27 19.07 -23.73
C LEU A 45 18.60 18.12 -22.76
N PHE A 46 17.66 18.62 -21.95
CA PHE A 46 17.00 17.86 -20.91
C PHE A 46 16.16 16.71 -21.47
N THR A 47 15.37 16.95 -22.52
CA THR A 47 14.58 15.88 -23.16
C THR A 47 15.46 14.83 -23.81
N LYS A 48 16.59 15.23 -24.44
CA LYS A 48 17.55 14.30 -25.04
C LYS A 48 18.25 13.44 -23.99
N ILE A 49 18.65 14.04 -22.86
CA ILE A 49 19.27 13.32 -21.74
C ILE A 49 18.29 12.29 -21.16
N LEU A 50 17.05 12.71 -20.87
CA LEU A 50 16.03 11.82 -20.33
C LEU A 50 15.70 10.67 -21.26
N TYR A 51 15.52 10.96 -22.55
CA TYR A 51 15.26 9.94 -23.56
C TYR A 51 16.39 8.89 -23.61
N ASN A 52 17.65 9.34 -23.60
CA ASN A 52 18.80 8.44 -23.59
C ASN A 52 18.89 7.59 -22.30
N ILE A 53 18.63 8.19 -21.13
CA ILE A 53 18.63 7.47 -19.85
C ILE A 53 17.56 6.37 -19.86
N PHE A 54 16.36 6.68 -20.34
CA PHE A 54 15.25 5.74 -20.30
C PHE A 54 15.38 4.60 -21.33
N ILE A 55 15.97 4.85 -22.49
CA ILE A 55 16.31 3.78 -23.45
C ILE A 55 17.32 2.81 -22.85
N VAL A 56 18.38 3.34 -22.23
CA VAL A 56 19.43 2.50 -21.61
C VAL A 56 18.84 1.63 -20.50
N LYS A 57 17.83 2.14 -19.77
CA LYS A 57 17.10 1.40 -18.73
C LYS A 57 16.03 0.42 -19.26
N LYS A 58 15.88 0.25 -20.58
CA LYS A 58 14.88 -0.64 -21.21
C LYS A 58 13.43 -0.37 -20.75
N ILE A 59 13.11 0.90 -20.52
CA ILE A 59 11.73 1.31 -20.21
C ILE A 59 10.89 1.22 -21.48
N ASP A 60 9.59 0.91 -21.33
CA ASP A 60 8.65 0.86 -22.44
C ASP A 60 8.66 2.18 -23.24
N PRO A 61 8.90 2.15 -24.57
CA PRO A 61 8.98 3.34 -25.40
C PRO A 61 7.75 4.25 -25.30
N ILE A 62 6.56 3.67 -25.04
CA ILE A 62 5.32 4.44 -24.85
C ILE A 62 5.43 5.30 -23.59
N ALA A 63 5.90 4.72 -22.48
CA ALA A 63 6.08 5.43 -21.22
C ALA A 63 7.15 6.53 -21.33
N ILE A 64 8.24 6.26 -22.07
CA ILE A 64 9.30 7.24 -22.34
C ILE A 64 8.74 8.46 -23.07
N GLY A 65 7.97 8.24 -24.14
CA GLY A 65 7.35 9.32 -24.91
C GLY A 65 6.39 10.16 -24.06
N PHE A 66 5.58 9.50 -23.23
CA PHE A 66 4.63 10.16 -22.34
C PHE A 66 5.33 11.07 -21.31
N ILE A 67 6.31 10.53 -20.57
CA ILE A 67 7.05 11.28 -19.53
C ILE A 67 7.85 12.43 -20.15
N SER A 68 8.52 12.18 -21.28
CA SER A 68 9.32 13.19 -21.97
C SER A 68 8.46 14.35 -22.47
N ASN A 69 7.26 14.06 -22.97
CA ASN A 69 6.32 15.09 -23.42
C ASN A 69 5.78 15.93 -22.26
N ILE A 70 5.40 15.32 -21.14
CA ILE A 70 4.96 16.06 -19.94
C ILE A 70 6.05 17.03 -19.48
N LEU A 71 7.29 16.55 -19.33
CA LEU A 71 8.41 17.36 -18.88
C LEU A 71 8.73 18.48 -19.89
N LYS A 72 8.67 18.20 -21.19
CA LYS A 72 8.83 19.21 -22.24
C LYS A 72 7.79 20.32 -22.09
N TYR A 73 6.51 19.99 -21.90
CA TYR A 73 5.46 20.99 -21.73
C TYR A 73 5.63 21.82 -20.45
N LEU A 74 5.96 21.18 -19.32
CA LEU A 74 6.21 21.88 -18.06
C LEU A 74 7.36 22.89 -18.17
N ILE A 75 8.49 22.48 -18.74
CA ILE A 75 9.65 23.38 -18.93
C ILE A 75 9.30 24.49 -19.94
N THR A 76 8.56 24.17 -21.00
CA THR A 76 8.13 25.18 -21.99
C THR A 76 7.24 26.25 -21.35
N ILE A 77 6.27 25.85 -20.52
CA ILE A 77 5.42 26.79 -19.77
C ILE A 77 6.28 27.69 -18.87
N PHE A 78 7.23 27.10 -18.13
CA PHE A 78 8.12 27.85 -17.24
C PHE A 78 8.97 28.88 -17.99
N VAL A 79 9.53 28.51 -19.16
CA VAL A 79 10.30 29.43 -20.01
C VAL A 79 9.41 30.55 -20.54
N ILE A 80 8.20 30.27 -21.03
CA ILE A 80 7.27 31.28 -21.53
C ILE A 80 6.85 32.27 -20.43
N VAL A 81 6.53 31.77 -19.23
CA VAL A 81 6.16 32.64 -18.10
C VAL A 81 7.35 33.51 -17.69
N SER A 82 8.57 32.96 -17.68
CA SER A 82 9.78 33.71 -17.34
C SER A 82 10.10 34.81 -18.35
N THR A 83 9.93 34.55 -19.65
CA THR A 83 10.18 35.55 -20.70
C THR A 83 9.14 36.68 -20.68
N LEU A 84 7.85 36.35 -20.49
CA LEU A 84 6.77 37.34 -20.34
C LEU A 84 6.96 38.23 -19.12
N SER A 85 7.33 37.64 -17.98
CA SER A 85 7.61 38.36 -16.74
C SER A 85 8.73 39.39 -16.94
N ASN A 86 9.82 39.00 -17.61
CA ASN A 86 10.94 39.91 -17.88
C ASN A 86 10.60 41.02 -18.90
N MET A 87 9.57 40.84 -19.72
CA MET A 87 9.04 41.89 -20.61
C MET A 87 8.12 42.89 -19.90
N GLY A 88 7.88 42.72 -18.59
CA GLY A 88 6.99 43.57 -17.80
C GLY A 88 5.51 43.18 -17.89
N VAL A 89 5.19 42.01 -18.46
CA VAL A 89 3.82 41.48 -18.47
C VAL A 89 3.49 40.92 -17.09
N GLN A 90 2.34 41.30 -16.55
CA GLN A 90 1.87 40.76 -15.27
C GLN A 90 1.47 39.29 -15.43
N THR A 91 2.34 38.37 -14.99
CA THR A 91 2.14 36.92 -15.09
C THR A 91 1.39 36.31 -13.90
N SER A 92 0.97 37.12 -12.91
CA SER A 92 0.30 36.63 -11.70
C SER A 92 -0.99 35.86 -12.00
N SER A 93 -1.79 36.32 -12.95
CA SER A 93 -3.01 35.63 -13.40
C SER A 93 -2.71 34.28 -14.07
N ILE A 94 -1.65 34.21 -14.86
CA ILE A 94 -1.18 32.99 -15.53
C ILE A 94 -0.68 31.98 -14.49
N ILE A 95 0.13 32.44 -13.54
CA ILE A 95 0.66 31.61 -12.45
C ILE A 95 -0.49 31.10 -11.57
N ALA A 96 -1.47 31.95 -11.26
CA ALA A 96 -2.66 31.55 -10.50
C ALA A 96 -3.45 30.46 -11.24
N ALA A 97 -3.68 30.62 -12.54
CA ALA A 97 -4.38 29.62 -13.35
C ALA A 97 -3.65 28.27 -13.39
N PHE A 98 -2.33 28.28 -13.65
CA PHE A 98 -1.51 27.06 -13.61
C PHE A 98 -1.42 26.45 -12.21
N GLY A 99 -1.40 27.28 -11.16
CA GLY A 99 -1.46 26.82 -9.78
C GLY A 99 -2.73 26.03 -9.49
N THR A 100 -3.89 26.52 -9.92
CA THR A 100 -5.17 25.83 -9.78
C THR A 100 -5.19 24.51 -10.56
N ILE A 101 -4.73 24.51 -11.81
CA ILE A 101 -4.62 23.28 -12.63
C ILE A 101 -3.68 22.27 -11.95
N GLY A 102 -2.54 22.72 -11.45
CA GLY A 102 -1.57 21.89 -10.72
C GLY A 102 -2.16 21.28 -9.45
N LEU A 103 -2.96 22.04 -8.70
CA LEU A 103 -3.65 21.55 -7.51
C LEU A 103 -4.65 20.45 -7.88
N VAL A 104 -5.48 20.66 -8.91
CA VAL A 104 -6.46 19.66 -9.37
C VAL A 104 -5.77 18.37 -9.82
N ILE A 105 -4.68 18.47 -10.59
CA ILE A 105 -3.88 17.30 -11.01
C ILE A 105 -3.25 16.61 -9.79
N GLY A 106 -2.72 17.38 -8.84
CA GLY A 106 -2.13 16.86 -7.61
C GLY A 106 -3.13 16.09 -6.76
N LEU A 107 -4.35 16.61 -6.61
CA LEU A 107 -5.44 15.91 -5.92
C LEU A 107 -5.86 14.63 -6.66
N ALA A 108 -5.88 14.65 -8.00
CA ALA A 108 -6.17 13.45 -8.78
C ALA A 108 -5.11 12.34 -8.59
N TRP A 109 -3.86 12.70 -8.29
CA TRP A 109 -2.76 11.76 -8.03
C TRP A 109 -2.53 11.44 -6.55
N GLN A 110 -3.32 12.00 -5.64
CA GLN A 110 -3.16 11.85 -4.20
C GLN A 110 -3.13 10.37 -3.78
N SER A 111 -3.98 9.52 -4.37
CA SER A 111 -4.05 8.09 -4.06
C SER A 111 -2.79 7.33 -4.49
N ALA A 112 -2.24 7.63 -5.68
CA ALA A 112 -1.02 7.00 -6.18
C ALA A 112 0.20 7.36 -5.31
N LEU A 113 0.30 8.63 -4.90
CA LEU A 113 1.36 9.11 -4.02
C LEU A 113 1.27 8.49 -2.62
N SER A 114 0.04 8.38 -2.09
CA SER A 114 -0.22 7.68 -0.82
C SER A 114 0.22 6.21 -0.89
N ASN A 115 -0.14 5.50 -1.96
CA ASN A 115 0.28 4.10 -2.16
C ASN A 115 1.80 3.95 -2.25
N LEU A 116 2.50 4.88 -2.92
CA LEU A 116 3.96 4.90 -2.99
C LEU A 116 4.58 5.08 -1.59
N ALA A 117 4.11 6.09 -0.85
CA ALA A 117 4.58 6.36 0.51
C ALA A 117 4.35 5.15 1.43
N SER A 118 3.16 4.55 1.36
CA SER A 118 2.85 3.33 2.11
C SER A 118 3.73 2.15 1.72
N GLY A 119 4.02 1.96 0.43
CA GLY A 119 4.97 0.94 -0.01
C GLY A 119 6.36 1.13 0.61
N LEU A 120 6.85 2.38 0.63
CA LEU A 120 8.14 2.71 1.25
C LEU A 120 8.13 2.45 2.77
N LEU A 121 7.05 2.78 3.46
CA LEU A 121 6.89 2.54 4.90
C LEU A 121 6.87 1.04 5.23
N ILE A 122 6.15 0.23 4.44
CA ILE A 122 6.14 -1.23 4.59
C ILE A 122 7.56 -1.80 4.46
N ILE A 123 8.33 -1.35 3.46
CA ILE A 123 9.71 -1.82 3.24
C ILE A 123 10.64 -1.37 4.37
N THR A 124 10.48 -0.13 4.84
CA THR A 124 11.36 0.48 5.85
C THR A 124 11.14 -0.12 7.23
N PHE A 125 9.87 -0.19 7.66
CA PHE A 125 9.50 -0.70 8.99
C PHE A 125 9.32 -2.21 9.02
N ARG A 126 9.24 -2.87 7.87
CA ARG A 126 9.08 -4.33 7.73
C ARG A 126 7.94 -4.87 8.60
N THR A 127 6.78 -4.22 8.55
CA THR A 127 5.58 -4.64 9.28
C THR A 127 5.15 -6.07 8.92
N PHE A 128 5.53 -6.54 7.73
CA PHE A 128 5.54 -7.93 7.30
C PHE A 128 6.62 -8.12 6.23
N LYS A 129 6.96 -9.38 5.94
CA LYS A 129 7.96 -9.76 4.93
C LYS A 129 7.33 -10.60 3.82
N ILE A 130 8.04 -10.70 2.70
CA ILE A 130 7.70 -11.68 1.65
C ILE A 130 7.82 -13.07 2.27
N GLY A 131 6.77 -13.87 2.13
CA GLY A 131 6.64 -15.19 2.73
C GLY A 131 5.76 -15.23 3.98
N ASP A 132 5.49 -14.10 4.62
CA ASP A 132 4.62 -14.05 5.80
C ASP A 132 3.15 -14.28 5.41
N TYR A 133 2.42 -14.98 6.28
CA TYR A 133 0.97 -15.05 6.22
C TYR A 133 0.38 -13.87 6.98
N ILE A 134 -0.45 -13.08 6.29
CA ILE A 134 -1.10 -11.91 6.86
C ILE A 134 -2.61 -12.00 6.68
N ASN A 135 -3.34 -11.39 7.60
CA ASN A 135 -4.75 -11.08 7.43
C ASN A 135 -4.92 -9.55 7.46
N VAL A 136 -5.43 -9.02 6.34
CA VAL A 136 -5.51 -7.59 6.03
C VAL A 136 -6.84 -7.25 5.36
N CYS A 137 -7.21 -5.97 5.38
CA CYS A 137 -8.36 -5.41 4.66
C CYS A 137 -9.68 -6.17 4.91
N ASN A 138 -10.00 -6.42 6.18
CA ASN A 138 -11.20 -7.14 6.62
C ASN A 138 -11.36 -8.53 5.96
N ASN A 139 -10.50 -9.46 6.38
CA ASN A 139 -10.60 -10.91 6.12
C ASN A 139 -9.92 -11.43 4.84
N ILE A 140 -8.97 -10.69 4.27
CA ILE A 140 -8.10 -11.23 3.22
C ILE A 140 -6.92 -11.92 3.89
N ILE A 141 -6.97 -13.26 3.94
CA ILE A 141 -5.92 -14.08 4.54
C ILE A 141 -5.10 -14.76 3.45
N GLY A 142 -3.78 -14.56 3.48
CA GLY A 142 -2.88 -15.23 2.55
C GLY A 142 -1.41 -14.91 2.77
N GLN A 143 -0.58 -15.52 1.95
CA GLN A 143 0.87 -15.35 1.98
C GLN A 143 1.30 -14.16 1.12
N VAL A 144 2.16 -13.30 1.65
CA VAL A 144 2.75 -12.19 0.90
C VAL A 144 3.73 -12.73 -0.13
N THR A 145 3.43 -12.56 -1.41
CA THR A 145 4.29 -13.02 -2.51
C THR A 145 5.26 -11.94 -2.98
N LYS A 146 4.81 -10.68 -3.01
CA LYS A 146 5.61 -9.56 -3.51
C LYS A 146 5.07 -8.23 -2.99
N VAL A 147 5.98 -7.32 -2.65
CA VAL A 147 5.66 -5.91 -2.37
C VAL A 147 6.14 -5.10 -3.57
N GLU A 148 5.21 -4.51 -4.32
CA GLU A 148 5.45 -3.60 -5.44
C GLU A 148 5.32 -2.14 -4.96
N ILE A 149 5.70 -1.18 -5.81
CA ILE A 149 5.75 0.25 -5.43
C ILE A 149 4.36 0.76 -4.97
N PHE A 150 3.30 0.34 -5.65
CA PHE A 150 1.93 0.83 -5.37
C PHE A 150 1.02 -0.24 -4.74
N SER A 151 1.40 -1.51 -4.79
CA SER A 151 0.55 -2.62 -4.34
C SER A 151 1.36 -3.78 -3.78
N THR A 152 0.74 -4.58 -2.93
CA THR A 152 1.28 -5.83 -2.41
C THR A 152 0.43 -6.99 -2.94
N ARG A 153 1.09 -8.05 -3.38
CA ARG A 153 0.45 -9.27 -3.88
C ARG A 153 0.38 -10.32 -2.79
N VAL A 154 -0.83 -10.73 -2.46
CA VAL A 154 -1.12 -11.75 -1.46
C VAL A 154 -1.72 -12.96 -2.16
N LYS A 155 -1.17 -14.15 -1.93
CA LYS A 155 -1.71 -15.42 -2.42
C LYS A 155 -2.59 -16.03 -1.34
N THR A 156 -3.89 -16.16 -1.59
CA THR A 156 -4.83 -16.76 -0.64
C THR A 156 -4.60 -18.27 -0.51
N PHE A 157 -5.21 -18.90 0.51
CA PHE A 157 -5.21 -20.35 0.65
C PHE A 157 -5.86 -21.08 -0.53
N ASP A 158 -6.77 -20.42 -1.25
CA ASP A 158 -7.40 -20.95 -2.47
C ASP A 158 -6.47 -20.85 -3.70
N GLY A 159 -5.24 -20.34 -3.54
CA GLY A 159 -4.25 -20.21 -4.60
C GLY A 159 -4.41 -18.97 -5.48
N ILE A 160 -5.35 -18.09 -5.18
CA ILE A 160 -5.65 -16.87 -5.96
C ILE A 160 -4.69 -15.75 -5.54
N ILE A 161 -4.17 -14.99 -6.52
CA ILE A 161 -3.32 -13.82 -6.25
C ILE A 161 -4.19 -12.57 -6.22
N ILE A 162 -4.20 -11.88 -5.08
CA ILE A 162 -4.90 -10.62 -4.87
C ILE A 162 -3.86 -9.50 -4.82
N ALA A 163 -4.02 -8.49 -5.67
CA ALA A 163 -3.21 -7.27 -5.62
C ALA A 163 -3.94 -6.21 -4.78
N ILE A 164 -3.34 -5.80 -3.66
CA ILE A 164 -3.94 -4.85 -2.71
C ILE A 164 -3.10 -3.56 -2.74
N PRO A 165 -3.72 -2.37 -2.91
CA PRO A 165 -3.00 -1.10 -2.83
C PRO A 165 -2.31 -0.94 -1.47
N ASN A 166 -1.03 -0.53 -1.46
CA ASN A 166 -0.25 -0.41 -0.23
C ASN A 166 -0.88 0.56 0.78
N GLY A 167 -1.49 1.65 0.28
CA GLY A 167 -2.22 2.61 1.08
C GLY A 167 -3.39 1.98 1.83
N LYS A 168 -4.10 1.04 1.19
CA LYS A 168 -5.22 0.32 1.82
C LYS A 168 -4.73 -0.63 2.92
N ILE A 169 -3.55 -1.23 2.76
CA ILE A 169 -2.98 -2.14 3.76
C ILE A 169 -2.60 -1.38 5.03
N LEU A 170 -1.90 -0.25 4.90
CA LEU A 170 -1.47 0.55 6.06
C LEU A 170 -2.59 1.36 6.70
N ALA A 171 -3.66 1.66 5.96
CA ALA A 171 -4.82 2.36 6.49
C ALA A 171 -5.68 1.47 7.40
N ASP A 172 -5.48 0.15 7.35
CA ASP A 172 -6.30 -0.84 8.06
C ASP A 172 -5.44 -1.65 9.04
N ASN A 173 -6.09 -2.45 9.89
CA ASN A 173 -5.37 -3.31 10.83
C ASN A 173 -4.64 -4.44 10.08
N ILE A 174 -3.37 -4.64 10.42
CA ILE A 174 -2.52 -5.71 9.87
C ILE A 174 -2.32 -6.75 10.96
N THR A 175 -2.76 -7.98 10.70
CA THR A 175 -2.50 -9.11 11.59
C THR A 175 -1.50 -10.04 10.91
N ASN A 176 -0.29 -10.13 11.49
CA ASN A 176 0.76 -11.02 10.99
C ASN A 176 0.62 -12.39 11.68
N LEU A 177 0.23 -13.39 10.90
CA LEU A 177 0.01 -14.77 11.32
C LEU A 177 1.27 -15.65 11.16
N SER A 178 2.43 -15.05 10.87
CA SER A 178 3.72 -15.75 10.84
C SER A 178 4.68 -15.23 11.90
N GLN A 179 4.43 -14.06 12.47
CA GLN A 179 5.32 -13.45 13.45
C GLN A 179 5.16 -14.03 14.86
N CYS A 180 4.00 -14.61 15.19
CA CYS A 180 3.85 -15.36 16.44
C CYS A 180 4.50 -16.74 16.27
N HIS A 181 5.34 -17.16 17.22
CA HIS A 181 5.94 -18.50 17.22
C HIS A 181 5.04 -19.55 17.89
N GLU A 182 4.01 -19.10 18.61
CA GLU A 182 3.05 -19.96 19.29
C GLU A 182 1.64 -19.44 19.00
N TYR A 183 0.79 -20.30 18.45
CA TYR A 183 -0.61 -19.99 18.12
C TYR A 183 -1.55 -20.77 19.03
N ARG A 184 -2.35 -20.05 19.81
CA ARG A 184 -3.42 -20.65 20.59
C ARG A 184 -4.59 -21.02 19.70
N ASN A 185 -4.98 -22.28 19.76
CA ASN A 185 -6.12 -22.85 19.07
C ASN A 185 -7.14 -23.37 20.06
N LYS A 186 -8.34 -23.63 19.55
CA LYS A 186 -9.44 -24.19 20.33
C LYS A 186 -10.15 -25.29 19.56
N ILE A 187 -10.59 -26.31 20.29
CA ILE A 187 -11.56 -27.31 19.81
C ILE A 187 -12.70 -27.31 20.83
N THR A 188 -13.94 -27.21 20.35
CA THR A 188 -15.13 -27.25 21.22
C THR A 188 -15.90 -28.55 21.01
N LEU A 189 -16.20 -29.23 22.11
CA LEU A 189 -16.83 -30.54 22.15
C LEU A 189 -18.19 -30.42 22.83
N GLY A 190 -19.26 -30.84 22.15
CA GLY A 190 -20.58 -31.01 22.77
C GLY A 190 -20.72 -32.44 23.29
N LEU A 191 -20.68 -32.61 24.61
CA LEU A 191 -20.84 -33.90 25.27
C LEU A 191 -22.30 -34.14 25.70
N SER A 192 -22.77 -35.38 25.72
CA SER A 192 -24.13 -35.72 26.13
C SER A 192 -24.42 -35.35 27.59
N ARG A 193 -25.56 -34.71 27.87
CA ARG A 193 -25.95 -34.30 29.23
C ARG A 193 -26.24 -35.46 30.18
N ILE A 194 -26.29 -36.69 29.68
CA ILE A 194 -26.46 -37.93 30.47
C ILE A 194 -25.18 -38.25 31.28
N LEU A 195 -24.06 -37.58 30.98
CA LEU A 195 -22.78 -37.75 31.66
C LEU A 195 -22.83 -37.26 33.11
N ILE A 196 -22.29 -38.08 34.02
CA ILE A 196 -22.20 -37.77 35.46
C ILE A 196 -20.91 -36.98 35.74
N SER A 197 -20.82 -36.26 36.86
CA SER A 197 -19.62 -35.51 37.26
C SER A 197 -18.32 -36.34 37.27
N GLU A 198 -18.42 -37.63 37.60
CA GLU A 198 -17.29 -38.58 37.56
C GLU A 198 -16.82 -38.86 36.13
N ASP A 199 -17.75 -39.05 35.20
CA ASP A 199 -17.46 -39.23 33.77
C ASP A 199 -16.74 -38.00 33.20
N LEU A 200 -17.13 -36.79 33.63
CA LEU A 200 -16.50 -35.55 33.17
C LEU A 200 -15.03 -35.44 33.56
N ASN A 201 -14.65 -35.92 34.75
CA ASN A 201 -13.26 -35.94 35.19
C ASN A 201 -12.43 -36.96 34.39
N ILE A 202 -13.01 -38.13 34.09
CA ILE A 202 -12.37 -39.16 33.26
C ILE A 202 -12.18 -38.65 31.82
N ILE A 203 -13.22 -38.01 31.25
CA ILE A 203 -13.16 -37.40 29.92
C ILE A 203 -12.09 -36.31 29.86
N LYS A 204 -12.01 -35.42 30.85
CA LYS A 204 -10.94 -34.41 30.93
C LYS A 204 -9.55 -35.06 30.91
N LYS A 205 -9.37 -36.18 31.61
CA LYS A 205 -8.11 -36.91 31.64
C LYS A 205 -7.79 -37.52 30.27
N ILE A 206 -8.74 -38.18 29.62
CA ILE A 206 -8.59 -38.73 28.26
C ILE A 206 -8.22 -37.64 27.26
N LEU A 207 -8.88 -36.48 27.34
CA LEU A 207 -8.60 -35.31 26.49
C LEU A 207 -7.18 -34.75 26.71
N LEU A 208 -6.74 -34.64 27.97
CA LEU A 208 -5.38 -34.22 28.25
C LEU A 208 -4.37 -35.23 27.70
N ASP A 209 -4.57 -36.52 27.95
CA ASP A 209 -3.65 -37.58 27.50
C ASP A 209 -3.54 -37.62 25.97
N THR A 210 -4.66 -37.50 25.26
CA THR A 210 -4.67 -37.44 23.78
C THR A 210 -3.90 -36.24 23.23
N ILE A 211 -4.08 -35.06 23.83
CA ILE A 211 -3.39 -33.84 23.40
C ILE A 211 -1.90 -33.90 23.74
N TYR A 212 -1.52 -34.45 24.90
CA TYR A 212 -0.12 -34.60 25.30
C TYR A 212 0.66 -35.60 24.43
N LEU A 213 -0.03 -36.58 23.83
CA LEU A 213 0.57 -37.55 22.93
C LEU A 213 0.91 -36.96 21.55
N ASP A 214 0.18 -35.94 21.09
CA ASP A 214 0.46 -35.30 19.79
C ASP A 214 1.75 -34.46 19.86
N GLN A 215 2.74 -34.85 19.05
CA GLN A 215 4.06 -34.20 19.00
C GLN A 215 4.00 -32.79 18.40
N ARG A 216 2.93 -32.46 17.67
CA ARG A 216 2.75 -31.16 17.00
C ARG A 216 2.31 -30.04 17.97
N ILE A 217 1.93 -30.41 19.19
CA ILE A 217 1.44 -29.50 20.23
C ILE A 217 2.59 -29.07 21.14
N ILE A 218 2.64 -27.78 21.46
CA ILE A 218 3.69 -27.21 22.31
C ILE A 218 3.44 -27.59 23.77
N LYS A 219 4.14 -28.62 24.25
CA LYS A 219 3.97 -29.18 25.61
C LYS A 219 4.31 -28.21 26.75
N ASN A 220 5.20 -27.25 26.50
CA ASN A 220 5.57 -26.24 27.50
C ASN A 220 4.46 -25.19 27.73
N SER A 221 3.49 -25.11 26.82
CA SER A 221 2.37 -24.17 26.92
C SER A 221 1.24 -24.76 27.74
N LYS A 222 0.54 -23.92 28.51
CA LYS A 222 -0.57 -24.37 29.35
C LYS A 222 -1.77 -24.82 28.50
N ILE A 223 -2.00 -26.14 28.43
CA ILE A 223 -3.25 -26.71 27.91
C ILE A 223 -4.35 -26.42 28.92
N THR A 224 -5.45 -25.83 28.46
CA THR A 224 -6.56 -25.44 29.34
C THR A 224 -7.86 -26.04 28.83
N ILE A 225 -8.56 -26.78 29.69
CA ILE A 225 -9.88 -27.33 29.40
C ILE A 225 -10.90 -26.56 30.23
N ILE A 226 -11.82 -25.88 29.54
CA ILE A 226 -12.84 -25.04 30.15
C ILE A 226 -14.21 -25.65 29.82
N LEU A 227 -15.09 -25.65 30.82
CA LEU A 227 -16.50 -25.93 30.60
C LEU A 227 -17.15 -24.60 30.23
N ASP A 228 -17.51 -24.45 28.96
CA ASP A 228 -17.98 -23.17 28.40
C ASP A 228 -19.46 -22.95 28.71
N GLU A 229 -20.30 -23.92 28.37
CA GLU A 229 -21.76 -23.77 28.48
C GLU A 229 -22.43 -25.12 28.74
N ILE A 230 -23.49 -25.11 29.55
CA ILE A 230 -24.36 -26.27 29.76
C ILE A 230 -25.70 -25.97 29.11
N THR A 231 -26.02 -26.68 28.04
CA THR A 231 -27.31 -26.57 27.35
C THR A 231 -28.28 -27.67 27.81
N ASN A 232 -29.50 -27.66 27.28
CA ASN A 232 -30.51 -28.69 27.59
C ASN A 232 -30.13 -30.09 27.13
N ILE A 233 -29.19 -30.22 26.18
CA ILE A 233 -28.87 -31.49 25.52
C ILE A 233 -27.37 -31.80 25.60
N SER A 234 -26.52 -30.76 25.65
CA SER A 234 -25.06 -30.90 25.66
C SER A 234 -24.35 -30.13 26.78
N ILE A 235 -23.24 -30.69 27.26
CA ILE A 235 -22.23 -29.98 28.06
C ILE A 235 -21.09 -29.62 27.10
N ASN A 236 -20.88 -28.33 26.87
CA ASN A 236 -19.88 -27.84 25.94
C ASN A 236 -18.54 -27.65 26.66
N ILE A 237 -17.52 -28.37 26.19
CA ILE A 237 -16.15 -28.28 26.71
C ILE A 237 -15.25 -27.73 25.63
N THR A 238 -14.51 -26.68 25.94
CA THR A 238 -13.53 -26.08 25.05
C THR A 238 -12.13 -26.35 25.53
N ILE A 239 -11.32 -26.87 24.61
CA ILE A 239 -9.93 -27.20 24.87
C ILE A 239 -9.05 -26.19 24.14
N PHE A 240 -8.19 -25.52 24.89
CA PHE A 240 -7.18 -24.62 24.36
C PHE A 240 -5.80 -25.28 24.37
N PHE A 241 -5.13 -25.24 23.22
CA PHE A 241 -3.79 -25.78 23.02
C PHE A 241 -2.99 -24.87 22.09
N TRP A 242 -1.68 -25.05 22.04
CA TRP A 242 -0.76 -24.20 21.28
C TRP A 242 -0.01 -25.00 20.22
N ILE A 243 0.17 -24.42 19.03
CA ILE A 243 0.93 -25.00 17.91
C ILE A 243 1.95 -23.99 17.40
N ASN A 244 3.03 -24.45 16.76
CA ASN A 244 4.08 -23.55 16.24
C ASN A 244 3.68 -22.83 14.95
N ASP A 245 2.94 -23.50 14.06
CA ASP A 245 2.68 -23.00 12.71
C ASP A 245 1.19 -22.85 12.40
N PHE A 246 0.80 -21.63 12.00
CA PHE A 246 -0.57 -21.33 11.58
C PHE A 246 -1.01 -22.12 10.34
N ILE A 247 -0.07 -22.45 9.45
CA ILE A 247 -0.34 -23.13 8.17
C ILE A 247 -1.02 -24.49 8.41
N TYR A 248 -0.50 -25.25 9.37
CA TYR A 248 -1.00 -26.60 9.69
C TYR A 248 -2.18 -26.59 10.66
N LYS A 249 -2.67 -25.42 11.09
CA LYS A 249 -3.79 -25.29 12.04
C LYS A 249 -4.97 -26.18 11.66
N LYS A 250 -5.45 -26.07 10.41
CA LYS A 250 -6.65 -26.79 9.96
C LYS A 250 -6.46 -28.31 9.99
N GLU A 251 -5.30 -28.77 9.53
CA GLU A 251 -4.95 -30.19 9.49
C GLU A 251 -4.82 -30.77 10.91
N ILE A 252 -4.05 -30.10 11.78
CA ILE A 252 -3.86 -30.51 13.18
C ILE A 252 -5.20 -30.55 13.93
N CYS A 253 -6.03 -29.51 13.80
CA CYS A 253 -7.34 -29.50 14.44
C CYS A 253 -8.24 -30.63 13.92
N SER A 254 -8.22 -30.92 12.61
CA SER A 254 -9.00 -32.02 12.02
C SER A 254 -8.56 -33.38 12.56
N ASP A 255 -7.25 -33.64 12.60
CA ASP A 255 -6.69 -34.90 13.09
C ASP A 255 -6.99 -35.11 14.57
N LEU A 256 -6.77 -34.08 15.39
CA LEU A 256 -7.07 -34.12 16.82
C LEU A 256 -8.55 -34.38 17.07
N THR A 257 -9.43 -33.76 16.30
CA THR A 257 -10.88 -33.96 16.42
C THR A 257 -11.27 -35.41 16.11
N ASN A 258 -10.67 -36.03 15.10
CA ASN A 258 -10.91 -37.44 14.79
C ASN A 258 -10.39 -38.38 15.89
N ILE A 259 -9.18 -38.13 16.40
CA ILE A 259 -8.57 -38.92 17.48
C ILE A 259 -9.38 -38.78 18.78
N ILE A 260 -9.79 -37.57 19.14
CA ILE A 260 -10.61 -37.29 20.32
C ILE A 260 -11.95 -38.02 20.19
N LYS A 261 -12.61 -37.94 19.02
CA LYS A 261 -13.87 -38.63 18.79
C LYS A 261 -13.73 -40.14 18.99
N GLN A 262 -12.72 -40.75 18.39
CA GLN A 262 -12.48 -42.19 18.48
C GLN A 262 -12.22 -42.64 19.93
N ASN A 263 -11.40 -41.90 20.68
CA ASN A 263 -11.09 -42.25 22.07
C ASN A 263 -12.29 -42.06 23.02
N LEU A 264 -13.16 -41.08 22.76
CA LEU A 264 -14.39 -40.89 23.53
C LEU A 264 -15.45 -41.95 23.20
N GLU A 265 -15.56 -42.37 21.95
CA GLU A 265 -16.45 -43.47 21.54
C GLU A 265 -16.02 -44.81 22.17
N LEU A 266 -14.71 -45.08 22.23
CA LEU A 266 -14.16 -46.26 22.92
C LEU A 266 -14.48 -46.27 24.43
N TYR A 267 -14.49 -45.10 25.07
CA TYR A 267 -14.84 -44.99 26.49
C TYR A 267 -16.34 -45.22 26.72
N LYS A 268 -17.20 -44.52 25.97
CA LYS A 268 -18.66 -44.62 26.14
C LYS A 268 -19.36 -44.21 24.85
N ASN A 269 -20.01 -45.20 24.20
CA ASN A 269 -20.74 -45.01 22.96
C ASN A 269 -21.74 -43.84 23.07
N SER A 270 -21.80 -43.02 22.01
CA SER A 270 -22.72 -41.88 21.88
C SER A 270 -22.54 -40.74 22.90
N CYS A 271 -21.34 -40.58 23.48
CA CYS A 271 -21.05 -39.48 24.39
C CYS A 271 -20.79 -38.14 23.71
N VAL A 272 -20.33 -38.15 22.45
CA VAL A 272 -20.06 -36.93 21.69
C VAL A 272 -21.23 -36.65 20.77
N LEU A 273 -21.89 -35.51 20.95
CA LEU A 273 -23.01 -35.08 20.12
C LEU A 273 -22.51 -34.31 18.89
N TRP A 274 -21.49 -33.48 19.06
CA TRP A 274 -20.88 -32.70 17.98
C TRP A 274 -19.50 -32.20 18.38
N ILE A 275 -18.66 -31.90 17.39
CA ILE A 275 -17.35 -31.28 17.58
C ILE A 275 -17.25 -30.10 16.62
N ASN A 276 -16.75 -28.95 17.10
CA ASN A 276 -16.56 -27.76 16.29
C ASN A 276 -15.13 -27.22 16.44
N ASN A 277 -14.54 -26.90 15.29
CA ASN A 277 -13.18 -26.43 15.12
C ASN A 277 -13.18 -25.07 14.40
N ASN A 278 -13.88 -24.08 14.95
CA ASN A 278 -13.89 -22.69 14.46
C ASN A 278 -12.54 -21.99 14.73
#